data_AF-A0A7G1KII1-F1
#
_entry.id   AF-A0A7G1KII1-F1
#
_cell.length_a   1.000
_cell.length_b   1.000
_cell.length_c   1.000
_cell.angle_alpha   90.00
_cell.angle_beta   90.00
_cell.angle_gamma   90.00
#
_symmetry.space_group_name_H-M   'P 1'
#
loop_
_entity.id
_entity.type
_entity.pdbx_description
1 polymer ?
#
loop_
_entity_poly.entity_id
_entity_poly.type
_entity_poly.pdbx_seq_one_letter_code
_entity_poly.pdbx_strand_id
1 'polypeptide(L)'
;MIAMSFIATMITGFDGVEAEYVPARRNVDGEMFSAFVRIRLVGVPESKATLTVTVEDARTIAEALPQILMLHDATVRLAADCAVDQAVSAAVDGAGKAA
;
A
#
# COMPACT_ATOMS: atom_id res chain seq x y z
N MET A 1 -0.86 -13.97 -22.70
CA MET A 1 -0.20 -12.71 -22.32
C MET A 1 -1.27 -11.84 -21.66
N ILE A 2 -1.30 -11.77 -20.34
CA ILE A 2 -2.23 -10.86 -19.64
C ILE A 2 -1.53 -9.51 -19.62
N ALA A 3 -2.13 -8.50 -20.26
CA ALA A 3 -1.62 -7.14 -20.15
C ALA A 3 -1.73 -6.71 -18.68
N MET A 4 -0.58 -6.59 -18.02
CA MET A 4 -0.49 -6.05 -16.66
C MET A 4 -0.46 -4.54 -16.77
N SER A 5 -1.63 -3.90 -16.72
CA SER A 5 -1.70 -2.46 -16.48
C SER A 5 -1.33 -2.21 -15.02
N PHE A 6 -0.34 -1.35 -14.78
CA PHE A 6 0.00 -0.88 -13.43
C PHE A 6 -0.08 0.64 -13.38
N ILE A 7 -0.50 1.16 -12.23
CA ILE A 7 -0.48 2.58 -11.92
C ILE A 7 0.50 2.74 -10.77
N ALA A 8 1.52 3.59 -10.96
CA ALA A 8 2.47 3.98 -9.92
C ALA A 8 2.47 5.49 -9.79
N THR A 9 2.35 5.98 -8.55
CA THR A 9 2.45 7.40 -8.21
C THR A 9 3.29 7.51 -6.96
N MET A 10 4.27 8.41 -6.98
CA MET A 10 5.13 8.69 -5.83
C MET A 10 4.79 10.08 -5.31
N ILE A 11 4.23 10.14 -4.10
CA ILE A 11 3.93 11.38 -3.39
C ILE A 11 4.63 11.30 -2.05
N THR A 12 5.33 12.37 -1.68
CA THR A 12 6.08 12.48 -0.42
C THR A 12 5.47 13.60 0.44
N GLY A 13 5.74 13.57 1.74
CA GLY A 13 5.26 14.59 2.68
C GLY A 13 3.77 14.51 3.02
N PHE A 14 3.15 13.33 2.90
CA PHE A 14 1.79 13.08 3.37
C PHE A 14 1.82 12.53 4.80
N ASP A 15 0.80 12.86 5.59
CA ASP A 15 0.69 12.46 7.00
C ASP A 15 -0.10 11.16 7.18
N GLY A 16 -0.81 10.72 6.14
CA GLY A 16 -1.58 9.49 6.17
C GLY A 16 -2.57 9.36 5.01
N VAL A 17 -3.49 8.41 5.18
CA VAL A 17 -4.54 8.09 4.21
C VAL A 17 -5.90 8.21 4.90
N GLU A 18 -6.86 8.85 4.25
CA GLU A 18 -8.26 8.92 4.68
C GLU A 18 -9.14 8.19 3.66
N ALA A 19 -10.18 7.49 4.15
CA ALA A 19 -11.22 6.90 3.32
C ALA A 19 -12.59 7.47 3.71
N GLU A 20 -13.37 7.90 2.73
CA GLU A 20 -14.69 8.51 2.88
C GLU A 20 -15.72 7.81 1.98
N TYR A 21 -16.90 7.49 2.52
CA TYR A 21 -18.04 7.05 1.70
C TYR A 21 -18.72 8.25 1.03
N VAL A 22 -18.85 8.18 -0.29
CA VAL A 22 -19.56 9.20 -1.09
C VAL A 22 -20.87 8.59 -1.60
N PRO A 23 -22.03 9.10 -1.15
CA PRO A 23 -23.33 8.66 -1.64
C PRO A 23 -23.50 8.91 -3.14
N ALA A 24 -24.37 8.12 -3.76
CA ALA A 24 -24.74 8.31 -5.16
C ALA A 24 -25.35 9.70 -5.35
N ARG A 25 -24.94 10.42 -6.40
CA ARG A 25 -25.35 11.79 -6.65
C ARG A 25 -25.39 12.09 -8.15
N ARG A 26 -26.20 13.07 -8.55
CA ARG A 26 -26.18 13.58 -9.92
C ARG A 26 -25.06 14.61 -10.08
N ASN A 27 -24.39 14.62 -11.23
CA ASN A 27 -23.49 15.72 -11.61
C ASN A 27 -24.28 16.92 -12.15
N VAL A 28 -23.54 17.97 -12.50
CA VAL A 28 -24.08 19.20 -13.11
C VAL A 28 -24.77 18.95 -14.46
N ASP A 29 -24.39 17.87 -15.15
CA ASP A 29 -24.94 17.45 -16.44
C ASP A 29 -26.14 16.48 -16.29
N GLY A 30 -26.55 16.17 -15.05
CA GLY A 30 -27.70 15.30 -14.74
C GLY A 30 -27.42 13.80 -14.75
N GLU A 31 -26.18 13.39 -15.06
CA GLU A 31 -25.71 12.00 -15.01
C GLU A 31 -25.61 11.51 -13.58
N MET A 32 -26.00 10.26 -13.36
CA MET A 32 -25.96 9.63 -12.05
C MET A 32 -24.58 9.03 -11.80
N PHE A 33 -23.88 9.52 -10.79
CA PHE A 33 -22.70 8.88 -10.23
C PHE A 33 -23.14 7.87 -9.17
N SER A 34 -22.76 6.61 -9.35
CA SER A 34 -22.92 5.56 -8.34
C SER A 34 -22.21 5.93 -7.04
N ALA A 35 -22.63 5.34 -5.93
CA ALA A 35 -21.91 5.49 -4.67
C ALA A 35 -20.52 4.86 -4.76
N PHE A 36 -19.54 5.46 -4.08
CA PHE A 36 -18.15 5.01 -4.12
C PHE A 36 -17.43 5.30 -2.80
N VAL A 37 -16.29 4.65 -2.60
CA VAL A 37 -15.34 5.00 -1.54
C VAL A 37 -14.24 5.85 -2.14
N ARG A 38 -13.98 6.99 -1.51
CA ARG A 38 -12.93 7.93 -1.89
C ARG A 38 -11.77 7.77 -0.93
N ILE A 39 -10.59 7.51 -1.45
CA ILE A 39 -9.34 7.41 -0.69
C ILE A 39 -8.45 8.59 -1.08
N ARG A 40 -7.91 9.30 -0.08
CA ARG A 40 -7.07 10.49 -0.28
C ARG A 40 -5.85 10.47 0.63
N LEU A 41 -4.76 11.08 0.18
CA LEU A 41 -3.61 11.40 1.03
C LEU A 41 -3.87 12.68 1.83
N VAL A 42 -3.62 12.65 3.13
CA VAL A 42 -3.75 13.77 4.08
C VAL A 42 -2.41 14.49 4.23
N GLY A 43 -2.42 15.78 4.61
CA GLY A 43 -1.20 16.53 4.94
C GLY A 43 -0.51 17.20 3.75
N VAL A 44 -0.94 16.88 2.52
CA VAL A 44 -0.39 17.50 1.30
C VAL A 44 -1.33 18.62 0.85
N PRO A 45 -0.97 19.91 1.03
CA PRO A 45 -1.73 21.00 0.42
C PRO A 45 -1.65 20.79 -1.10
N GLU A 46 -2.81 20.65 -1.75
CA GLU A 46 -2.98 20.26 -3.16
C GLU A 46 -2.92 18.76 -3.50
N SER A 47 -3.13 17.84 -2.55
CA SER A 47 -3.25 16.41 -2.84
C SER A 47 -4.31 16.08 -3.91
N LYS A 48 -3.87 15.95 -5.17
CA LYS A 48 -4.68 15.50 -6.31
C LYS A 48 -4.75 13.97 -6.41
N ALA A 49 -4.04 13.25 -5.53
CA ALA A 49 -4.12 11.79 -5.46
C ALA A 49 -5.37 11.37 -4.72
N THR A 50 -6.48 11.36 -5.46
CA THR A 50 -7.72 10.73 -5.03
C THR A 50 -7.88 9.43 -5.80
N LEU A 51 -7.97 8.32 -5.06
CA LEU A 51 -8.41 7.05 -5.61
C LEU A 51 -9.91 6.91 -5.35
N THR A 52 -10.68 6.72 -6.40
CA THR A 52 -12.11 6.41 -6.30
C THR A 52 -12.32 4.96 -6.64
N VAL A 53 -12.90 4.20 -5.72
CA VAL A 53 -13.21 2.77 -5.92
C VAL A 53 -14.70 2.54 -5.73
N THR A 54 -15.26 1.60 -6.49
CA THR A 54 -16.65 1.21 -6.28
C THR A 54 -16.81 0.58 -4.90
N VAL A 55 -18.04 0.56 -4.37
CA VAL A 55 -18.30 -0.07 -3.06
C VAL A 55 -17.96 -1.57 -3.10
N GLU A 56 -18.19 -2.25 -4.22
CA GLU A 56 -17.86 -3.68 -4.35
C GLU A 56 -16.35 -3.91 -4.40
N ASP A 57 -15.59 -3.13 -5.17
CA ASP A 57 -14.14 -3.23 -5.18
C ASP A 57 -13.55 -2.90 -3.80
N ALA A 58 -14.13 -1.92 -3.10
CA ALA A 58 -13.70 -1.59 -1.74
C ALA A 58 -13.87 -2.78 -0.78
N ARG A 59 -14.96 -3.56 -0.90
CA ARG A 59 -15.16 -4.80 -0.13
C ARG A 59 -14.13 -5.85 -0.50
N THR A 60 -13.91 -6.09 -1.79
CA THR A 60 -12.89 -7.03 -2.25
C THR A 60 -11.49 -6.67 -1.73
N ILE A 61 -11.14 -5.38 -1.73
CA ILE A 61 -9.89 -4.91 -1.13
C ILE A 61 -9.87 -5.18 0.38
N ALA A 62 -10.95 -4.84 1.09
CA ALA A 62 -11.02 -5.05 2.55
C ALA A 62 -10.91 -6.53 2.94
N GLU A 63 -11.42 -7.44 2.13
CA GLU A 63 -11.31 -8.89 2.34
C GLU A 63 -9.88 -9.40 2.09
N ALA A 64 -9.20 -8.90 1.05
CA ALA A 64 -7.85 -9.34 0.70
C ALA A 64 -6.74 -8.70 1.55
N LEU A 65 -6.96 -7.49 2.04
CA LEU A 65 -5.94 -6.66 2.69
C LEU A 65 -5.27 -7.34 3.90
N PRO A 66 -5.97 -8.02 4.83
CA PRO A 66 -5.33 -8.67 5.98
C PRO A 66 -4.30 -9.73 5.57
N GLN A 67 -4.59 -10.52 4.53
CA GLN A 67 -3.66 -11.53 4.04
C GLN A 67 -2.41 -10.89 3.41
N ILE A 68 -2.60 -9.81 2.65
CA ILE A 68 -1.49 -9.06 2.03
C ILE A 68 -0.58 -8.49 3.12
N LEU A 69 -1.15 -7.90 4.17
CA LEU A 69 -0.39 -7.34 5.29
C LEU A 69 0.36 -8.43 6.07
N MET A 70 -0.28 -9.58 6.34
CA MET A 70 0.39 -10.73 6.96
C MET A 70 1.60 -11.20 6.15
N LEU A 71 1.46 -11.30 4.82
CA LEU A 71 2.57 -11.68 3.93
C LEU A 71 3.69 -10.63 4.00
N HIS A 72 3.35 -9.34 3.98
CA HIS A 72 4.32 -8.27 4.13
C HIS A 72 5.12 -8.41 5.44
N ASP A 73 4.43 -8.56 6.57
CA ASP A 73 5.06 -8.69 7.88
C ASP A 73 5.98 -9.91 7.96
N ALA A 74 5.56 -11.04 7.41
CA ALA A 74 6.41 -12.24 7.32
C ALA A 74 7.67 -11.99 6.47
N THR A 75 7.54 -11.22 5.38
CA THR A 75 8.67 -10.89 4.50
C THR A 75 9.65 -9.94 5.20
N VAL A 76 9.14 -8.95 5.93
CA VAL A 76 9.96 -8.01 6.73
C VAL A 76 10.72 -8.76 7.82
N ARG A 77 10.05 -9.68 8.52
CA ARG A 77 10.69 -10.52 9.54
C ARG A 77 11.79 -11.39 8.95
N LEU A 78 11.50 -12.08 7.84
CA LEU A 78 12.49 -12.92 7.15
C LEU A 78 13.72 -12.11 6.71
N ALA A 79 13.52 -10.90 6.17
CA ALA A 79 14.62 -10.03 5.79
C ALA A 79 15.48 -9.62 7.00
N ALA A 80 14.87 -9.37 8.16
CA ALA A 80 15.58 -9.08 9.40
C ALA A 80 16.40 -10.29 9.89
N ASP A 81 15.81 -11.49 9.88
CA ASP A 81 16.48 -12.71 10.32
C ASP A 81 17.70 -13.02 9.43
N CYS A 82 17.56 -12.91 8.09
CA CYS A 82 18.69 -13.09 7.17
C CYS A 82 19.80 -12.06 7.36
N ALA A 83 19.47 -10.81 7.71
CA ALA A 83 20.48 -9.79 7.99
C ALA A 83 21.29 -10.12 9.25
N VAL A 84 20.65 -10.70 10.27
CA VAL A 84 21.32 -11.17 11.48
C VAL A 84 22.25 -12.34 11.17
N ASP A 85 21.80 -13.34 10.40
CA ASP A 85 22.62 -14.50 10.01
C ASP A 85 23.86 -14.09 9.19
N GLN A 86 23.72 -13.10 8.31
CA GLN A 86 24.86 -12.54 7.55
C GLN A 86 25.86 -11.82 8.47
N ALA A 87 25.38 -11.09 9.47
CA ALA A 87 26.24 -10.41 10.44
C ALA A 87 26.99 -11.41 11.34
N VAL A 88 26.32 -12.47 11.79
CA VAL A 88 26.93 -13.56 12.57
C VAL A 88 27.97 -14.31 11.74
N SER A 89 27.66 -14.65 10.49
CA SER A 89 28.62 -15.33 9.60
C SER A 89 29.87 -14.47 9.35
N ALA A 90 29.71 -13.17 9.10
CA ALA A 90 30.83 -12.24 8.93
C ALA A 90 31.71 -12.11 10.20
N ALA A 91 31.11 -12.18 11.39
CA ALA A 91 31.84 -12.14 12.66
C ALA A 91 32.64 -13.42 12.91
N VAL A 92 32.09 -14.59 12.56
CA VAL A 92 32.77 -15.88 12.65
C VAL A 92 33.94 -15.96 11.66
N ASP A 93 33.75 -15.49 10.42
CA ASP A 93 34.80 -15.46 9.40
C ASP A 93 35.93 -14.45 9.75
N GLY A 94 35.60 -13.36 10.46
CA GLY A 94 36.58 -12.39 10.96
C GLY A 94 37.45 -12.94 12.09
N ALA A 95 36.89 -13.78 12.96
CA ALA A 95 37.63 -14.42 14.07
C ALA A 95 38.60 -15.52 13.58
N GLY A 96 38.29 -16.17 12.44
CA GLY A 96 39.12 -17.24 11.87
C GLY A 96 40.40 -16.80 11.16
N LYS A 97 40.61 -15.49 10.91
CA LYS A 97 41.81 -14.96 10.23
C LYS A 97 42.94 -14.50 11.16
N ALA A 98 42.77 -14.61 12.48
CA ALA A 98 43.74 -14.13 13.47
C ALA A 98 44.55 -15.24 14.17
N ALA A 99 44.53 -16.48 13.66
CA ALA A 99 45.29 -17.61 14.22
C ALA A 99 46.30 -18.18 13.22
#